data_AF-A0AAN6YY00-F1
#
_entry.id   AF-A0AAN6YY00-F1
#
_cell.length_a   1.000
_cell.length_b   1.000
_cell.length_c   1.000
_cell.angle_alpha   90.00
_cell.angle_beta   90.00
_cell.angle_gamma   90.00
#
_symmetry.space_group_name_H-M   'P 1'
#
loop_
_entity.id
_entity.type
_entity.pdbx_description
1 polymer ?
#
loop_
_entity_poly.entity_id
_entity_poly.type
_entity_poly.pdbx_seq_one_letter_code
_entity_poly.pdbx_strand_id
1 'polypeptide(L)' 'EVLGEEHPSTLTSMASLAHTWRCQARLGDALFLMKTCFHHQQQVLGRNHPDTVSTLFVLKEWQEQD' A
#
# COMPACT_ATOMS: atom_id res chain seq x y z
N GLU A 1 18.64 -7.97 12.73
CA GLU A 1 18.62 -7.40 11.37
C GLU A 1 17.35 -6.60 11.22
N VAL A 2 17.41 -5.39 10.67
CA VAL A 2 16.22 -4.54 10.43
C VAL A 2 15.79 -4.77 8.98
N LEU A 3 14.50 -5.06 8.76
CA LEU A 3 13.95 -5.27 7.43
C LEU A 3 13.86 -3.92 6.70
N GLY A 4 14.38 -3.84 5.48
CA GLY A 4 14.30 -2.63 4.66
C GLY A 4 12.87 -2.30 4.19
N GLU A 5 12.69 -1.14 3.56
CA GLU A 5 11.40 -0.66 3.05
C GLU A 5 10.80 -1.57 1.97
N GLU A 6 11.67 -2.25 1.21
CA GLU A 6 11.30 -3.18 0.14
C GLU A 6 10.99 -4.60 0.65
N HIS A 7 11.23 -4.88 1.93
CA HIS A 7 10.98 -6.22 2.44
C HIS A 7 9.47 -6.52 2.43
N PRO A 8 9.01 -7.70 1.97
CA PRO A 8 7.60 -8.01 1.85
C PRO A 8 6.79 -7.77 3.13
N SER A 9 7.31 -8.14 4.30
CA SER A 9 6.65 -7.88 5.58
C SER A 9 6.54 -6.39 5.93
N THR A 10 7.50 -5.56 5.50
CA THR A 10 7.43 -4.10 5.66
C THR A 10 6.33 -3.55 4.75
N LEU A 11 6.23 -4.02 3.51
CA LEU A 11 5.17 -3.63 2.57
C LEU A 11 3.78 -4.00 3.07
N THR A 12 3.60 -5.21 3.62
CA THR A 12 2.33 -5.61 4.27
C THR A 12 1.98 -4.67 5.44
N SER A 13 2.98 -4.27 6.22
CA SER A 13 2.79 -3.33 7.33
C SER A 13 2.43 -1.92 6.84
N MET A 14 3.04 -1.46 5.74
CA MET A 14 2.72 -0.17 5.11
C MET A 14 1.27 -0.13 4.61
N ALA A 15 0.79 -1.19 3.95
CA ALA A 15 -0.60 -1.29 3.51
C ALA A 15 -1.58 -1.25 4.70
N SER A 16 -1.24 -1.94 5.79
CA SER A 16 -2.04 -1.94 7.03
C SER A 16 -2.10 -0.55 7.69
N LEU A 17 -0.97 0.17 7.69
CA LEU A 17 -0.89 1.54 8.20
C LEU A 17 -1.72 2.51 7.35
N ALA A 18 -1.69 2.39 6.02
CA ALA A 18 -2.52 3.18 5.13
C ALA A 18 -4.02 2.97 5.42
N HIS A 19 -4.44 1.72 5.65
CA HIS A 19 -5.81 1.40 6.05
C HIS A 19 -6.20 2.07 7.38
N THR A 20 -5.29 2.05 8.35
CA THR A 20 -5.48 2.70 9.65
C THR A 20 -5.65 4.21 9.49
N TRP A 21 -4.85 4.86 8.66
CA TRP A 21 -4.97 6.29 8.37
C TRP A 21 -6.27 6.65 7.68
N ARG A 22 -6.76 5.82 6.75
CA ARG A 22 -8.08 6.00 6.16
C ARG A 22 -9.18 5.98 7.22
N CYS A 23 -9.13 5.05 8.17
CA CYS A 23 -10.08 4.99 9.28
C CYS A 23 -10.00 6.22 10.21
N GLN A 24 -8.86 6.89 10.25
CA GLN A 24 -8.66 8.16 10.98
C GLN A 24 -9.05 9.40 10.16
N ALA A 25 -9.76 9.23 9.04
CA ALA A 25 -10.11 10.31 8.10
C ALA A 25 -8.90 11.06 7.50
N ARG A 26 -7.72 10.45 7.52
CA ARG A 26 -6.48 10.98 6.91
C ARG A 26 -6.32 10.40 5.50
N LEU A 27 -7.27 10.69 4.61
CA LEU A 27 -7.35 10.06 3.29
C LEU A 27 -6.13 10.39 2.41
N GLY A 28 -5.65 11.64 2.43
CA GLY A 28 -4.46 12.05 1.66
C GLY A 28 -3.20 11.29 2.05
N ASP A 29 -2.92 11.17 3.35
CA ASP A 29 -1.77 10.42 3.87
C ASP A 29 -1.91 8.91 3.54
N ALA A 30 -3.11 8.37 3.70
CA ALA A 30 -3.42 6.98 3.40
C ALA A 30 -3.19 6.67 1.91
N LEU A 31 -3.67 7.52 1.01
CA LEU A 31 -3.47 7.40 -0.43
C LEU A 31 -1.99 7.50 -0.80
N PHE A 32 -1.26 8.45 -0.22
CA PHE A 32 0.18 8.58 -0.47
C PHE A 32 0.93 7.30 -0.07
N LEU A 33 0.69 6.81 1.16
CA LEU A 33 1.35 5.60 1.65
C LEU A 33 0.97 4.36 0.85
N MET A 34 -0.30 4.22 0.45
CA MET A 34 -0.76 3.10 -0.36
C MET A 34 -0.15 3.11 -1.77
N LYS A 35 0.03 4.30 -2.38
CA LYS A 35 0.74 4.45 -3.67
C LYS A 35 2.21 4.02 -3.56
N THR A 36 2.89 4.44 -2.51
CA THR A 36 4.29 4.06 -2.25
C THR A 36 4.40 2.54 -2.05
N CYS A 37 3.51 1.95 -1.25
CA CYS A 37 3.44 0.50 -1.05
C CYS A 37 3.24 -0.24 -2.39
N PHE A 38 2.29 0.18 -3.22
CA PHE A 38 2.05 -0.41 -4.54
C PHE A 38 3.29 -0.36 -5.44
N HIS A 39 4.01 0.76 -5.44
CA HIS A 39 5.21 0.93 -6.24
C HIS A 39 6.30 -0.08 -5.86
N HIS A 40 6.58 -0.21 -4.55
CA HIS A 40 7.56 -1.18 -4.07
C HIS A 40 7.10 -2.63 -4.28
N GLN A 41 5.82 -2.94 -4.04
CA GLN A 41 5.29 -4.28 -4.31
C GLN A 41 5.42 -4.64 -5.80
N GLN A 42 5.21 -3.69 -6.71
CA GLN A 42 5.41 -3.91 -8.14
C GLN A 42 6.88 -4.22 -8.49
N GLN A 43 7.85 -3.57 -7.84
CA GLN A 43 9.27 -3.81 -8.08
C GLN A 43 9.76 -5.12 -7.45
N VAL A 44 9.35 -5.41 -6.22
CA VAL A 44 9.85 -6.55 -5.42
C VAL A 44 9.10 -7.83 -5.73
N LEU A 45 7.76 -7.77 -5.78
CA LEU A 45 6.89 -8.94 -5.91
C LEU A 45 6.40 -9.13 -7.36
N GLY A 46 6.42 -8.07 -8.16
CA GLY A 46 5.91 -8.05 -9.52
C GLY A 46 4.43 -7.65 -9.60
N ARG A 47 4.00 -7.28 -10.82
CA ARG A 47 2.66 -6.73 -11.09
C ARG A 47 1.51 -7.72 -10.87
N ASN A 48 1.77 -9.02 -11.04
CA ASN A 48 0.76 -10.08 -10.94
C ASN A 48 0.72 -10.75 -9.56
N HIS A 49 1.54 -10.29 -8.61
CA HIS A 49 1.51 -10.83 -7.26
C HIS A 49 0.18 -10.47 -6.57
N PRO A 50 -0.44 -11.39 -5.80
CA PRO A 50 -1.71 -11.14 -5.13
C PRO A 50 -1.70 -9.86 -4.30
N ASP A 51 -0.62 -9.60 -3.56
CA ASP A 51 -0.50 -8.39 -2.75
C ASP A 51 -0.50 -7.11 -3.61
N THR A 52 0.24 -7.10 -4.73
CA THR A 52 0.28 -5.95 -5.66
C THR A 52 -1.10 -5.69 -6.28
N VAL A 53 -1.82 -6.76 -6.64
CA VAL A 53 -3.18 -6.67 -7.21
C VAL A 53 -4.18 -6.16 -6.17
N SER A 54 -4.09 -6.66 -4.94
CA SER A 54 -4.94 -6.23 -3.82
C SER A 54 -4.74 -4.74 -3.52
N THR A 55 -3.49 -4.31 -3.38
CA THR A 55 -3.14 -2.89 -3.15
C THR A 55 -3.64 -2.00 -4.29
N LEU A 56 -3.54 -2.45 -5.54
CA LEU A 56 -4.06 -1.71 -6.70
C LEU A 56 -5.60 -1.56 -6.65
N PHE A 57 -6.31 -2.62 -6.29
CA PHE A 57 -7.77 -2.59 -6.15
C PHE A 57 -8.18 -1.56 -5.09
N VAL A 58 -7.57 -1.64 -3.91
CA VAL A 58 -7.81 -0.71 -2.80
C VAL A 58 -7.48 0.73 -3.19
N LEU A 59 -6.36 0.94 -3.89
CA LEU A 59 -5.95 2.26 -4.33
C LEU A 59 -6.97 2.90 -5.29
N LYS A 60 -7.51 2.12 -6.24
CA LYS A 60 -8.54 2.60 -7.17
C LYS A 60 -9.83 2.98 -6.45
N GLU A 61 -10.31 2.12 -5.56
CA GLU A 61 -11.50 2.39 -4.74
C GLU A 61 -11.37 3.70 -3.95
N TRP A 62 -10.18 3.97 -3.42
CA TRP A 62 -9.95 5.17 -2.62
C TRP A 62 -9.82 6.44 -3.49
N GLN A 63 -9.31 6.31 -4.71
CA GLN A 63 -9.22 7.43 -5.66
C GLN A 63 -10.58 7.80 -6.28
N GLU A 64 -11.54 6.88 -6.32
CA GLU A 64 -12.90 7.16 -6.80
C GLU A 64 -13.79 7.83 -5.74
N GLN A 65 -13.32 7.91 -4.48
CA GLN A 65 -14.05 8.48 -3.34
C GLN A 65 -13.54 9.86 -2.88
N ASP A 66 -12.49 10.38 -3.53
CA ASP A 66 -11.91 11.73 -3.31
C ASP A 66 -12.52 12.73 -4.30
#